data_AF-A0A922ZYJ2-F1
#
_entry.id   AF-A0A922ZYJ2-F1
#
_cell.length_a   1.000
_cell.length_b   1.000
_cell.length_c   1.000
_cell.angle_alpha   90.00
_cell.angle_beta   90.00
_cell.angle_gamma   90.00
#
_symmetry.space_group_name_H-M   'P 1'
#
loop_
_entity.id
_entity.type
_entity.pdbx_description
1 polymer ?
#
loop_
_entity_poly.entity_id
_entity_poly.type
_entity_poly.pdbx_seq_one_letter_code
_entity_poly.pdbx_strand_id
1 'polypeptide(L)'
;MIVFDVMQSSEPKELPPESYRKKIEAVACSISDPVQKLRFLKRAIDEYPEESGSGRDDISSDTSSNFSESRKKYGSGGENAVKDLKTVHRAPETRTGRFRVSAYFMALGLFLIFLFGGGMLVFPFKGAHKNHQKEYLQHIKEPQVSHAVHYPAFMQVKEAESLPPVEKKDLSREIPKYLDKLIWMVEKSDDSEYYSNRLKINTTKTIENIPRGYYLFKKGDGKLLQPGVFTNQIKGILYHASESDIFAYRPEMTQSIKEYSRLLIRYLNKKKAYHYFIDRFGKIYRLIQDDHAAFHSGNSIWADDEFLYLDLNHAFIGICFEGRDFEAIKPSDTSVQHENQPNIVPMEQSSINEAQLISGKELTDWLRVKYKIPQNNCVPHGLASVNPYDRLIGHHLDLSHGFPFDFFEISNKYEEPIPAITEFGFTYDNYFVEIFQGKLWSGIAAAEKIITMRANGKLMSVVDYRKILNGKFKQIFTWMKDKTAVRSQGLPTADQPGT
;
A
#
# COMPACT_ATOMS: atom_id res chain seq x y z
N MET A 1 -44.83 -25.61 12.72
CA MET A 1 -45.68 -25.01 13.76
C MET A 1 -44.76 -24.58 14.90
N ILE A 2 -44.40 -23.27 14.92
CA ILE A 2 -44.04 -22.42 16.09
C ILE A 2 -42.78 -22.88 16.90
N VAL A 3 -41.66 -22.16 17.06
CA VAL A 3 -41.36 -20.71 17.20
C VAL A 3 -39.94 -20.38 16.67
N PHE A 4 -39.84 -19.26 15.94
CA PHE A 4 -38.66 -18.42 15.73
C PHE A 4 -38.45 -17.54 16.98
N ASP A 5 -37.27 -17.53 17.62
CA ASP A 5 -36.80 -16.34 18.34
C ASP A 5 -35.33 -16.46 18.78
N VAL A 6 -34.39 -15.88 18.02
CA VAL A 6 -33.19 -15.14 18.49
C VAL A 6 -32.63 -14.41 17.26
N MET A 7 -33.31 -13.37 16.80
CA MET A 7 -32.73 -12.30 15.98
C MET A 7 -33.52 -11.02 16.20
N GLN A 8 -32.95 -10.11 17.00
CA GLN A 8 -33.14 -8.64 17.07
C GLN A 8 -32.35 -8.20 18.32
N SER A 9 -31.56 -7.12 18.38
CA SER A 9 -31.48 -5.89 17.60
C SER A 9 -30.14 -5.20 17.94
N SER A 10 -29.30 -4.85 16.95
CA SER A 10 -28.32 -3.77 17.13
C SER A 10 -28.88 -2.55 16.42
N GLU A 11 -29.48 -1.63 17.17
CA GLU A 11 -29.97 -0.39 16.60
C GLU A 11 -28.82 0.40 15.95
N PRO A 12 -29.05 1.06 14.81
CA PRO A 12 -28.04 1.88 14.16
C PRO A 12 -27.67 3.05 15.08
N LYS A 13 -26.41 3.11 15.51
CA LYS A 13 -25.90 4.27 16.25
C LYS A 13 -26.07 5.53 15.41
N GLU A 14 -26.73 6.55 15.96
CA GLU A 14 -26.83 7.85 15.29
C GLU A 14 -25.43 8.41 15.04
N LEU A 15 -25.23 8.92 13.82
CA LEU A 15 -23.95 9.54 13.47
C LEU A 15 -23.74 10.80 14.32
N PRO A 16 -22.49 11.10 14.72
CA PRO A 16 -22.21 12.35 15.41
C PRO A 16 -22.71 13.58 14.61
N PRO A 17 -23.09 14.67 15.28
CA PRO A 17 -23.50 15.91 14.64
C PRO A 17 -22.52 16.35 13.56
N GLU A 18 -23.05 16.94 12.49
CA GLU A 18 -22.25 17.38 11.34
C GLU A 18 -21.11 18.34 11.77
N SER A 19 -21.34 19.16 12.80
CA SER A 19 -20.33 20.06 13.37
C SER A 19 -19.15 19.33 14.02
N TYR A 20 -19.39 18.18 14.63
CA TYR A 20 -18.34 17.33 15.21
C TYR A 20 -17.59 16.58 14.11
N ARG A 21 -18.32 16.02 13.14
CA ARG A 21 -17.73 15.38 11.95
C ARG A 21 -16.81 16.32 11.18
N LYS A 22 -17.22 17.56 10.92
CA LYS A 22 -16.38 18.59 10.26
C LYS A 22 -15.11 18.92 11.04
N LYS A 23 -15.16 18.92 12.38
CA LYS A 23 -13.97 19.14 13.23
C LYS A 23 -13.00 17.96 13.19
N ILE A 24 -13.52 16.73 13.27
CA ILE A 24 -12.72 15.52 13.11
C ILE A 24 -12.09 15.49 11.72
N GLU A 25 -12.85 15.77 10.67
CA GLU A 25 -12.34 15.79 9.30
C GLU A 25 -11.22 16.82 9.12
N ALA A 26 -11.38 18.03 9.67
CA ALA A 26 -10.34 19.06 9.61
C ALA A 26 -9.02 18.59 10.26
N VAL A 27 -9.08 17.88 11.39
CA VAL A 27 -7.89 17.32 12.06
C VAL A 27 -7.36 16.09 11.31
N ALA A 28 -8.24 15.24 10.77
CA ALA A 28 -7.85 14.06 9.99
C ALA A 28 -7.17 14.44 8.66
N CYS A 29 -7.44 15.64 8.12
CA CYS A 29 -6.77 16.18 6.94
C CYS A 29 -5.31 16.57 7.19
N SER A 30 -4.90 16.84 8.43
CA SER A 30 -3.50 17.12 8.77
C SER A 30 -2.68 15.87 9.12
N ILE A 31 -3.29 14.68 9.10
CA ILE A 31 -2.61 13.40 9.35
C ILE A 31 -2.23 12.78 8.00
N SER A 32 -0.94 12.83 7.66
CA SER A 32 -0.41 12.33 6.38
C SER A 32 -0.40 10.80 6.27
N ASP A 33 -0.23 10.10 7.39
CA ASP A 33 -0.21 8.64 7.42
C ASP A 33 -1.63 8.05 7.43
N PRO A 34 -1.99 7.18 6.46
CA PRO A 34 -3.36 6.67 6.31
C PRO A 34 -3.79 5.75 7.45
N VAL A 35 -2.86 5.03 8.09
CA VAL A 35 -3.16 4.11 9.20
C VAL A 35 -3.41 4.90 10.49
N GLN A 36 -2.60 5.92 10.76
CA GLN A 36 -2.80 6.84 11.87
C GLN A 36 -4.08 7.64 11.69
N LYS A 37 -4.39 8.08 10.48
CA LYS A 37 -5.66 8.76 10.15
C LYS A 37 -6.86 7.86 10.47
N LEU A 38 -6.82 6.59 10.07
CA LEU A 38 -7.86 5.61 10.40
C LEU A 38 -7.99 5.35 11.91
N ARG A 39 -6.87 5.21 12.63
CA ARG A 39 -6.89 5.04 14.10
C ARG A 39 -7.48 6.27 14.81
N PHE A 40 -7.11 7.46 14.36
CA PHE A 40 -7.66 8.72 14.86
C PHE A 40 -9.17 8.81 14.63
N LEU A 41 -9.64 8.56 13.41
CA LEU A 41 -11.06 8.58 13.07
C LEU A 41 -11.85 7.56 13.90
N LYS A 42 -11.32 6.34 14.05
CA LYS A 42 -11.96 5.30 14.85
C LYS A 42 -12.08 5.72 16.31
N ARG A 43 -10.99 6.19 16.93
CA ARG A 43 -11.00 6.65 18.33
C ARG A 43 -11.97 7.83 18.52
N ALA A 44 -11.99 8.80 17.60
CA ALA A 44 -12.85 9.96 17.69
C ALA A 44 -14.35 9.62 17.52
N ILE A 45 -14.68 8.52 16.82
CA ILE A 45 -16.04 8.00 16.73
C ILE A 45 -16.40 7.19 17.99
N ASP A 46 -15.48 6.35 18.48
CA ASP A 46 -15.70 5.50 19.66
C ASP A 46 -15.80 6.31 20.97
N GLU A 47 -15.10 7.44 21.05
CA GLU A 47 -15.09 8.36 22.19
C GLU A 47 -16.12 9.49 22.07
N TYR A 48 -16.96 9.50 21.02
CA TYR A 48 -18.05 10.46 20.89
C TYR A 48 -19.07 10.24 22.03
N PRO A 49 -19.24 11.18 22.96
CA PRO A 49 -20.18 11.01 24.05
C PRO A 49 -21.61 11.04 23.50
N GLU A 50 -22.35 9.94 23.67
CA GLU A 50 -23.78 9.88 23.39
C GLU A 50 -24.50 10.74 24.45
N GLU A 51 -24.93 11.95 24.08
CA GLU A 51 -25.79 12.76 24.95
C GLU A 51 -27.16 12.07 25.07
N SER A 52 -27.41 11.43 26.22
CA SER A 52 -28.69 10.84 26.58
C SER A 52 -29.77 11.92 26.72
N GLY A 53 -30.74 11.95 25.81
CA GLY A 53 -31.98 12.70 25.97
C GLY A 53 -33.06 11.87 26.67
N SER A 54 -33.66 12.40 27.74
CA SER A 54 -35.08 12.17 28.05
C SER A 54 -35.56 13.12 29.15
N GLY A 55 -36.68 13.82 28.94
CA GLY A 55 -37.53 14.29 30.03
C GLY A 55 -38.57 15.35 29.68
N ARG A 56 -39.84 14.94 29.70
CA ARG A 56 -41.06 15.76 29.68
C ARG A 56 -41.48 16.15 31.11
N ASP A 57 -42.01 17.37 31.23
CA ASP A 57 -43.21 17.85 31.96
C ASP A 57 -43.56 17.30 33.36
N ASP A 58 -43.57 18.15 34.41
CA ASP A 58 -44.80 18.84 34.92
C ASP A 58 -44.69 19.47 36.34
N ILE A 59 -45.21 20.71 36.45
CA ILE A 59 -46.04 21.34 37.52
C ILE A 59 -45.45 21.88 38.87
N SER A 60 -45.61 23.21 39.01
CA SER A 60 -46.07 24.03 40.17
C SER A 60 -45.14 24.87 41.08
N SER A 61 -45.59 26.13 41.18
CA SER A 61 -45.64 27.10 42.30
C SER A 61 -44.40 27.86 42.78
N ASP A 62 -44.41 29.15 42.41
CA ASP A 62 -44.33 30.35 43.25
C ASP A 62 -43.05 30.76 44.00
N THR A 63 -42.84 32.09 43.90
CA THR A 63 -42.15 33.04 44.78
C THR A 63 -40.62 33.25 44.70
N SER A 64 -40.29 34.38 44.05
CA SER A 64 -39.45 35.49 44.51
C SER A 64 -37.95 35.33 44.83
N SER A 65 -37.21 36.22 44.16
CA SER A 65 -36.06 37.01 44.62
C SER A 65 -34.63 36.51 44.32
N ASN A 66 -33.84 37.50 43.88
CA ASN A 66 -32.38 37.63 43.94
C ASN A 66 -31.53 37.07 42.79
N PHE A 67 -31.45 37.95 41.80
CA PHE A 67 -30.29 38.27 40.97
C PHE A 67 -29.00 38.41 41.80
N SER A 68 -27.99 37.55 41.58
CA SER A 68 -26.56 37.91 41.43
C SER A 68 -25.65 36.68 41.38
N GLU A 69 -24.62 36.79 40.55
CA GLU A 69 -23.40 35.97 40.51
C GLU A 69 -23.53 34.44 40.34
N SER A 70 -23.41 33.99 39.08
CA SER A 70 -22.49 32.90 38.68
C SER A 70 -22.66 32.55 37.19
N ARG A 71 -22.17 33.44 36.30
CA ARG A 71 -22.02 33.13 34.87
C ARG A 71 -20.53 33.13 34.52
N LYS A 72 -19.86 32.00 34.75
CA LYS A 72 -18.57 31.65 34.12
C LYS A 72 -18.22 30.19 34.40
N LYS A 73 -18.78 29.29 33.60
CA LYS A 73 -18.12 28.06 33.13
C LYS A 73 -19.12 27.29 32.27
N TYR A 74 -18.60 26.72 31.19
CA TYR A 74 -19.11 25.63 30.37
C TYR A 74 -19.09 26.00 28.88
N GLY A 75 -17.95 25.69 28.30
CA GLY A 75 -17.59 25.76 26.90
C GLY A 75 -16.16 25.25 26.79
N SER A 76 -15.94 23.93 26.92
CA SER A 76 -14.58 23.36 26.75
C SER A 76 -14.52 21.91 26.22
N GLY A 77 -15.62 21.36 25.67
CA GLY A 77 -15.58 20.01 25.11
C GLY A 77 -14.62 19.84 23.93
N GLY A 78 -14.43 20.88 23.10
CA GLY A 78 -13.48 20.86 21.97
C GLY A 78 -12.04 21.23 22.33
N GLU A 79 -11.81 21.93 23.44
CA GLU A 79 -10.46 22.32 23.87
C GLU A 79 -9.70 21.19 24.55
N ASN A 80 -10.41 20.22 25.14
CA ASN A 80 -9.76 19.11 25.85
C ASN A 80 -9.10 18.11 24.89
N ALA A 81 -9.71 17.82 23.74
CA ALA A 81 -9.08 16.98 22.70
C ALA A 81 -7.84 17.63 22.06
N VAL A 82 -7.79 18.98 21.99
CA VAL A 82 -6.62 19.73 21.51
C VAL A 82 -5.57 19.93 22.60
N LYS A 83 -5.96 20.02 23.88
CA LYS A 83 -5.04 20.07 25.03
C LYS A 83 -4.36 18.74 25.29
N ASP A 84 -5.04 17.60 25.08
CA ASP A 84 -4.44 16.27 25.24
C ASP A 84 -3.33 15.98 24.22
N LEU A 85 -3.32 16.66 23.07
CA LEU A 85 -2.21 16.59 22.13
C LEU A 85 -0.94 17.32 22.63
N LYS A 86 -1.06 18.25 23.59
CA LYS A 86 0.08 19.00 24.17
C LYS A 86 0.61 18.39 25.46
N THR A 87 -0.17 17.58 26.19
CA THR A 87 0.21 16.95 27.45
C THR A 87 0.84 15.57 27.30
N VAL A 88 0.81 14.95 26.12
CA VAL A 88 1.51 13.68 25.83
C VAL A 88 3.06 13.83 25.83
N HIS A 89 3.60 15.05 25.96
CA HIS A 89 5.04 15.31 26.05
C HIS A 89 5.63 15.38 27.48
N ARG A 90 4.91 14.98 28.54
CA ARG A 90 5.54 14.78 29.86
C ARG A 90 4.69 13.87 30.76
N ALA A 91 5.16 12.67 31.04
CA ALA A 91 4.59 11.81 32.08
C ALA A 91 5.29 12.07 33.43
N PRO A 92 4.55 12.06 34.56
CA PRO A 92 5.07 11.64 35.84
C PRO A 92 4.49 10.28 36.26
N GLU A 93 5.27 9.62 37.13
CA GLU A 93 5.20 8.23 37.54
C GLU A 93 3.99 7.81 38.39
N THR A 94 3.63 6.53 38.24
CA THR A 94 3.00 5.55 39.15
C THR A 94 2.07 6.00 40.30
N ARG A 95 0.86 5.41 40.36
CA ARG A 95 0.38 4.71 41.58
C ARG A 95 -0.80 3.76 41.33
N THR A 96 -0.71 2.61 42.00
CA THR A 96 -1.64 1.47 42.12
C THR A 96 -2.98 1.81 42.82
N GLY A 97 -4.09 1.14 42.46
CA GLY A 97 -5.29 1.11 43.31
C GLY A 97 -6.55 0.42 42.72
N ARG A 98 -7.25 -0.36 43.55
CA ARG A 98 -8.34 -1.31 43.29
C ARG A 98 -9.78 -0.72 43.22
N PHE A 99 -10.64 -1.40 42.45
CA PHE A 99 -12.08 -1.75 42.63
C PHE A 99 -13.23 -0.74 42.87
N ARG A 100 -14.34 -1.02 42.13
CA ARG A 100 -15.81 -1.05 42.47
C ARG A 100 -16.77 0.12 42.14
N VAL A 101 -17.65 -0.15 41.16
CA VAL A 101 -19.15 -0.24 41.15
C VAL A 101 -20.02 0.86 41.82
N SER A 102 -21.01 1.34 41.03
CA SER A 102 -22.35 1.87 41.36
C SER A 102 -22.52 3.36 41.70
N ALA A 103 -23.34 4.07 40.90
CA ALA A 103 -24.71 4.48 41.28
C ALA A 103 -25.26 5.59 40.36
N TYR A 104 -26.42 5.30 39.77
CA TYR A 104 -27.38 6.27 39.23
C TYR A 104 -28.06 7.05 40.38
N PHE A 105 -28.47 8.29 40.09
CA PHE A 105 -29.68 9.02 40.54
C PHE A 105 -29.39 10.49 40.90
N MET A 106 -29.83 11.39 40.03
CA MET A 106 -30.65 12.59 40.33
C MET A 106 -30.75 13.41 39.01
N ALA A 107 -31.88 13.29 38.30
CA ALA A 107 -32.95 14.29 38.25
C ALA A 107 -32.52 15.52 37.42
N LEU A 108 -32.88 15.64 36.14
CA LEU A 108 -34.22 15.93 35.59
C LEU A 108 -34.96 17.04 36.34
N GLY A 109 -35.04 18.22 35.70
CA GLY A 109 -35.97 19.28 36.05
C GLY A 109 -35.77 20.55 35.23
N LEU A 110 -36.79 20.87 34.41
CA LEU A 110 -37.20 22.22 33.97
C LEU A 110 -36.38 22.84 32.81
N PHE A 111 -36.97 23.44 31.76
CA PHE A 111 -38.36 23.69 31.37
C PHE A 111 -38.30 24.24 29.92
N LEU A 112 -39.23 23.80 29.07
CA LEU A 112 -39.55 24.42 27.78
C LEU A 112 -39.91 25.90 27.96
N ILE A 113 -39.68 26.73 26.94
CA ILE A 113 -40.51 27.87 26.45
C ILE A 113 -39.64 28.82 25.61
N PHE A 114 -39.81 28.79 24.29
CA PHE A 114 -40.30 29.92 23.49
C PHE A 114 -40.30 29.54 22.00
N LEU A 115 -41.49 29.20 21.54
CA LEU A 115 -41.90 29.16 20.14
C LEU A 115 -42.04 30.57 19.57
N PHE A 116 -41.91 30.67 18.24
CA PHE A 116 -42.28 31.77 17.33
C PHE A 116 -41.34 32.98 17.20
N GLY A 117 -40.95 33.28 15.95
CA GLY A 117 -40.40 34.57 15.56
C GLY A 117 -39.78 34.56 14.17
N GLY A 118 -40.49 35.05 13.16
CA GLY A 118 -40.08 35.00 11.76
C GLY A 118 -39.04 36.05 11.34
N GLY A 119 -38.78 36.14 10.03
CA GLY A 119 -38.20 37.35 9.45
C GLY A 119 -37.17 37.13 8.34
N MET A 120 -37.61 37.32 7.10
CA MET A 120 -36.77 37.57 5.93
C MET A 120 -35.73 38.68 6.16
N LEU A 121 -34.60 38.61 5.44
CA LEU A 121 -34.05 39.77 4.72
C LEU A 121 -33.11 39.32 3.59
N VAL A 122 -33.11 40.12 2.54
CA VAL A 122 -32.67 39.81 1.18
C VAL A 122 -31.82 40.98 0.65
N PHE A 123 -30.72 40.63 -0.05
CA PHE A 123 -29.90 41.41 -1.01
C PHE A 123 -29.05 42.60 -0.51
N PRO A 124 -28.14 43.16 -1.34
CA PRO A 124 -27.10 42.55 -2.21
C PRO A 124 -25.75 43.31 -2.08
N PHE A 125 -24.69 42.97 -2.83
CA PHE A 125 -23.95 43.94 -3.68
C PHE A 125 -22.86 43.30 -4.56
N LYS A 126 -22.78 43.85 -5.77
CA LYS A 126 -21.90 43.54 -6.90
C LYS A 126 -20.45 43.98 -6.68
N GLY A 127 -19.52 43.29 -7.37
CA GLY A 127 -18.65 43.97 -8.34
C GLY A 127 -17.14 43.75 -8.29
N ALA A 128 -16.61 43.39 -9.47
CA ALA A 128 -15.29 43.68 -10.02
C ALA A 128 -14.16 42.63 -9.93
N HIS A 129 -13.93 42.01 -11.10
CA HIS A 129 -12.69 41.40 -11.61
C HIS A 129 -11.42 42.23 -11.34
N LYS A 130 -10.30 41.56 -11.01
CA LYS A 130 -9.02 41.63 -11.75
C LYS A 130 -7.98 40.61 -11.26
N ASN A 131 -7.21 40.14 -12.24
CA ASN A 131 -6.09 39.21 -12.23
C ASN A 131 -5.10 39.29 -11.05
N HIS A 132 -4.82 38.14 -10.41
CA HIS A 132 -3.55 37.86 -9.73
C HIS A 132 -3.14 36.39 -9.98
N GLN A 133 -2.39 36.17 -11.06
CA GLN A 133 -1.74 34.87 -11.32
C GLN A 133 -0.30 35.07 -11.81
N LYS A 134 0.48 35.87 -11.06
CA LYS A 134 1.91 36.11 -11.38
C LYS A 134 2.86 36.27 -10.20
N GLU A 135 2.48 35.85 -8.98
CA GLU A 135 3.30 36.11 -7.79
C GLU A 135 3.52 34.89 -6.87
N TYR A 136 3.46 33.66 -7.40
CA TYR A 136 3.67 32.43 -6.62
C TYR A 136 4.86 31.55 -7.07
N LEU A 137 5.81 32.11 -7.84
CA LEU A 137 6.98 31.36 -8.33
C LEU A 137 8.34 31.88 -7.84
N GLN A 138 8.37 32.72 -6.81
CA GLN A 138 9.62 33.19 -6.19
C GLN A 138 9.54 33.05 -4.67
N HIS A 139 9.63 31.82 -4.15
CA HIS A 139 10.27 31.47 -2.87
C HIS A 139 9.99 30.00 -2.53
N ILE A 140 10.80 29.11 -3.09
CA ILE A 140 11.10 27.82 -2.45
C ILE A 140 12.62 27.79 -2.31
N LYS A 141 13.12 28.06 -1.10
CA LYS A 141 14.50 27.78 -0.71
C LYS A 141 14.61 26.27 -0.53
N GLU A 142 15.53 25.65 -1.24
CA GLU A 142 15.96 24.26 -1.05
C GLU A 142 16.46 24.05 0.39
N PRO A 143 15.99 23.03 1.12
CA PRO A 143 16.72 22.52 2.27
C PRO A 143 17.88 21.66 1.76
N GLN A 144 19.07 22.27 1.69
CA GLN A 144 20.35 21.58 1.61
C GLN A 144 20.59 20.84 2.94
N VAL A 145 20.18 19.59 3.03
CA VAL A 145 20.63 18.68 4.09
C VAL A 145 21.67 17.75 3.49
N SER A 146 22.93 18.18 3.53
CA SER A 146 24.08 17.33 3.26
C SER A 146 24.31 16.41 4.46
N HIS A 147 23.69 15.24 4.49
CA HIS A 147 24.18 14.17 5.34
C HIS A 147 25.39 13.53 4.64
N ALA A 148 26.57 13.74 5.22
CA ALA A 148 27.73 12.94 4.87
C ALA A 148 27.41 11.48 5.21
N VAL A 149 27.13 10.68 4.18
CA VAL A 149 26.89 9.24 4.29
C VAL A 149 28.20 8.60 4.74
N HIS A 150 28.27 8.20 6.01
CA HIS A 150 29.38 7.43 6.54
C HIS A 150 29.19 5.97 6.14
N TYR A 151 29.99 5.48 5.19
CA TYR A 151 30.00 4.08 4.80
C TYR A 151 30.59 3.23 5.92
N PRO A 152 29.99 2.10 6.32
CA PRO A 152 30.67 1.13 7.17
C PRO A 152 31.85 0.52 6.41
N ALA A 153 33.00 0.43 7.07
CA ALA A 153 34.17 -0.24 6.53
C ALA A 153 33.85 -1.73 6.33
N PHE A 154 34.08 -2.22 5.10
CA PHE A 154 33.94 -3.63 4.74
C PHE A 154 34.82 -4.49 5.68
N MET A 155 34.21 -5.43 6.41
CA MET A 155 34.96 -6.55 6.97
C MET A 155 35.42 -7.43 5.81
N GLN A 156 36.74 -7.60 5.67
CA GLN A 156 37.33 -8.55 4.75
C GLN A 156 36.85 -9.96 5.09
N VAL A 157 35.92 -10.48 4.29
CA VAL A 157 35.61 -11.91 4.26
C VAL A 157 36.83 -12.61 3.66
N LYS A 158 37.38 -13.56 4.41
CA LYS A 158 38.52 -14.39 3.99
C LYS A 158 38.23 -15.04 2.63
N GLU A 159 39.26 -14.96 1.81
CA GLU A 159 39.42 -15.49 0.46
C GLU A 159 38.81 -16.90 0.32
N ALA A 160 37.65 -16.98 -0.35
CA ALA A 160 37.04 -18.23 -0.78
C ALA A 160 37.59 -18.59 -2.16
N GLU A 161 38.07 -19.82 -2.29
CA GLU A 161 38.67 -20.41 -3.49
C GLU A 161 37.88 -20.10 -4.76
N SER A 162 38.64 -19.86 -5.84
CA SER A 162 38.13 -19.56 -7.17
C SER A 162 37.18 -20.66 -7.67
N LEU A 163 35.87 -20.38 -7.64
CA LEU A 163 34.88 -21.23 -8.28
C LEU A 163 35.14 -21.28 -9.80
N PRO A 164 35.06 -22.46 -10.42
CA PRO A 164 35.22 -22.62 -11.86
C PRO A 164 34.15 -21.84 -12.64
N PRO A 165 34.39 -21.51 -13.91
CA PRO A 165 33.45 -20.75 -14.73
C PRO A 165 32.13 -21.49 -14.81
N VAL A 166 31.08 -20.88 -14.24
CA VAL A 166 29.71 -21.38 -14.33
C VAL A 166 29.32 -21.36 -15.81
N GLU A 167 29.24 -22.54 -16.41
CA GLU A 167 28.59 -22.75 -17.70
C GLU A 167 27.19 -22.11 -17.62
N LYS A 168 26.94 -21.10 -18.47
CA LYS A 168 25.61 -20.50 -18.62
C LYS A 168 24.68 -21.53 -19.24
N LYS A 169 24.15 -22.43 -18.42
CA LYS A 169 22.99 -23.24 -18.80
C LYS A 169 21.83 -22.25 -18.98
N ASP A 170 21.21 -22.26 -20.16
CA ASP A 170 20.10 -21.38 -20.52
C ASP A 170 18.81 -21.77 -19.76
N LEU A 171 18.85 -21.62 -18.43
CA LEU A 171 17.74 -21.89 -17.51
C LEU A 171 16.58 -20.87 -17.70
N SER A 172 16.83 -19.79 -18.45
CA SER A 172 15.89 -18.68 -18.68
C SER A 172 14.59 -19.10 -19.36
N ARG A 173 14.63 -20.21 -20.12
CA ARG A 173 13.54 -20.66 -21.01
C ARG A 173 12.91 -21.99 -20.61
N GLU A 174 13.37 -22.66 -19.55
CA GLU A 174 12.80 -23.93 -19.14
C GLU A 174 11.38 -23.71 -18.58
N ILE A 175 10.39 -23.80 -19.48
CA ILE A 175 9.01 -24.10 -19.11
C ILE A 175 9.05 -25.53 -18.58
N PRO A 176 8.61 -25.79 -17.33
CA PRO A 176 8.53 -27.15 -16.83
C PRO A 176 7.81 -28.05 -17.83
N LYS A 177 8.32 -29.25 -18.10
CA LYS A 177 7.79 -30.14 -19.16
C LYS A 177 6.28 -30.41 -19.08
N TYR A 178 5.66 -30.31 -17.90
CA TYR A 178 4.21 -30.48 -17.78
C TYR A 178 3.42 -29.27 -18.30
N LEU A 179 4.02 -28.07 -18.34
CA LEU A 179 3.47 -26.86 -18.95
C LEU A 179 3.65 -26.82 -20.49
N ASP A 180 4.36 -27.78 -21.09
CA ASP A 180 4.30 -28.00 -22.54
C ASP A 180 2.90 -28.44 -22.99
N LYS A 181 2.09 -28.95 -22.05
CA LYS A 181 0.69 -29.28 -22.30
C LYS A 181 -0.16 -28.02 -22.25
N LEU A 182 -1.04 -27.88 -23.23
CA LEU A 182 -2.01 -26.80 -23.29
C LEU A 182 -2.87 -26.80 -22.00
N ILE A 183 -3.06 -25.65 -21.37
CA ILE A 183 -4.12 -25.42 -20.39
C ILE A 183 -5.25 -24.73 -21.14
N TRP A 184 -6.38 -25.43 -21.32
CA TRP A 184 -7.51 -24.92 -22.09
C TRP A 184 -8.70 -24.63 -21.18
N MET A 185 -9.56 -23.72 -21.63
CA MET A 185 -10.82 -23.42 -20.97
C MET A 185 -11.78 -24.59 -21.18
N VAL A 186 -12.28 -25.15 -20.09
CA VAL A 186 -13.23 -26.26 -20.07
C VAL A 186 -14.66 -25.74 -20.04
N GLU A 187 -14.90 -24.68 -19.28
CA GLU A 187 -16.23 -24.08 -19.13
C GLU A 187 -16.11 -22.55 -18.99
N LYS A 188 -17.10 -21.85 -19.52
CA LYS A 188 -17.28 -20.41 -19.33
C LYS A 188 -18.74 -20.12 -19.03
N SER A 189 -18.97 -19.44 -17.91
CA SER A 189 -20.25 -18.83 -17.55
C SER A 189 -20.14 -17.31 -17.64
N ASP A 190 -21.24 -16.61 -17.36
CA ASP A 190 -21.25 -15.14 -17.29
C ASP A 190 -20.37 -14.62 -16.14
N ASP A 191 -20.18 -15.43 -15.11
CA ASP A 191 -19.57 -15.05 -13.84
C ASP A 191 -18.27 -15.80 -13.49
N SER A 192 -17.88 -16.78 -14.31
CA SER A 192 -16.67 -17.55 -14.07
C SER A 192 -16.08 -18.23 -15.30
N GLU A 193 -14.81 -18.59 -15.19
CA GLU A 193 -14.07 -19.40 -16.15
C GLU A 193 -13.48 -20.61 -15.43
N TYR A 194 -13.52 -21.78 -16.05
CA TYR A 194 -12.93 -23.02 -15.54
C TYR A 194 -11.96 -23.62 -16.56
N TYR A 195 -10.80 -24.09 -16.11
CA TYR A 195 -9.72 -24.56 -16.97
C TYR A 195 -9.29 -26.00 -16.62
N SER A 196 -8.61 -26.65 -17.57
CA SER A 196 -8.22 -28.07 -17.47
C SER A 196 -7.26 -28.40 -16.33
N ASN A 197 -6.59 -27.39 -15.74
CA ASN A 197 -5.74 -27.54 -14.56
C ASN A 197 -6.48 -27.27 -13.23
N ARG A 198 -7.82 -27.32 -13.23
CA ARG A 198 -8.73 -27.04 -12.09
C ARG A 198 -8.84 -25.56 -11.69
N LEU A 199 -8.10 -24.67 -12.35
CA LEU A 199 -8.20 -23.23 -12.15
C LEU A 199 -9.64 -22.76 -12.39
N LYS A 200 -10.21 -22.10 -11.37
CA LYS A 200 -11.48 -21.39 -11.47
C LYS A 200 -11.26 -19.90 -11.21
N ILE A 201 -11.62 -19.08 -12.19
CA ILE A 201 -11.53 -17.61 -12.08
C ILE A 201 -12.94 -17.06 -11.94
N ASN A 202 -13.20 -16.31 -10.88
CA ASN A 202 -14.42 -15.52 -10.74
C ASN A 202 -14.27 -14.19 -11.50
N THR A 203 -15.20 -13.91 -12.42
CA THR A 203 -15.18 -12.71 -13.28
C THR A 203 -16.25 -11.69 -12.90
N THR A 204 -17.07 -11.94 -11.86
CA THR A 204 -18.18 -11.04 -11.44
C THR A 204 -17.74 -9.62 -11.07
N LYS A 205 -16.46 -9.45 -10.75
CA LYS A 205 -15.86 -8.18 -10.31
C LYS A 205 -14.90 -7.59 -11.32
N THR A 206 -14.79 -8.16 -12.51
CA THR A 206 -13.89 -7.68 -13.55
C THR A 206 -14.38 -6.35 -14.10
N ILE A 207 -13.48 -5.36 -14.18
CA ILE A 207 -13.71 -4.05 -14.78
C ILE A 207 -12.61 -3.73 -15.81
N GLU A 208 -12.90 -2.77 -16.67
CA GLU A 208 -11.93 -2.19 -17.61
C GLU A 208 -11.08 -1.09 -16.96
N ASN A 209 -9.91 -0.83 -17.52
CA ASN A 209 -9.08 0.31 -17.14
C ASN A 209 -8.41 0.96 -18.35
N ILE A 210 -7.09 1.13 -18.35
CA ILE A 210 -6.33 1.71 -19.47
C ILE A 210 -5.74 0.55 -20.28
N PRO A 211 -5.93 0.48 -21.60
CA PRO A 211 -5.27 -0.54 -22.43
C PRO A 211 -3.75 -0.54 -22.24
N ARG A 212 -3.12 -1.72 -22.28
CA ARG A 212 -1.66 -1.83 -22.10
C ARG A 212 -0.89 -1.12 -23.21
N GLY A 213 0.23 -0.50 -22.85
CA GLY A 213 1.13 0.09 -23.82
C GLY A 213 2.36 0.69 -23.18
N TYR A 214 3.53 0.11 -23.43
CA TYR A 214 4.80 0.52 -22.83
C TYR A 214 5.97 0.31 -23.81
N TYR A 215 7.16 0.77 -23.42
CA TYR A 215 8.37 0.72 -24.23
C TYR A 215 9.37 -0.29 -23.66
N LEU A 216 9.94 -1.13 -24.51
CA LEU A 216 10.98 -2.10 -24.15
C LEU A 216 12.37 -1.51 -24.36
N PHE A 217 13.19 -1.46 -23.31
CA PHE A 217 14.57 -0.98 -23.44
C PHE A 217 15.53 -2.16 -23.54
N LYS A 218 16.34 -2.26 -24.60
CA LYS A 218 17.32 -3.34 -24.71
C LYS A 218 18.41 -3.24 -23.66
N LYS A 219 18.79 -4.39 -23.11
CA LYS A 219 19.93 -4.52 -22.19
C LYS A 219 21.25 -4.47 -22.97
N GLY A 220 22.24 -3.73 -22.47
CA GLY A 220 23.63 -3.77 -22.96
C GLY A 220 24.04 -2.77 -24.05
N ASP A 221 23.15 -2.04 -24.70
CA ASP A 221 23.50 -1.33 -25.93
C ASP A 221 24.36 -0.06 -25.77
N GLY A 222 24.56 0.46 -24.55
CA GLY A 222 25.34 1.68 -24.27
C GLY A 222 24.77 2.97 -24.90
N LYS A 223 23.91 2.85 -25.92
CA LYS A 223 23.15 3.89 -26.60
C LYS A 223 21.79 3.99 -25.92
N LEU A 224 21.75 4.87 -24.94
CA LEU A 224 20.66 5.17 -24.02
C LEU A 224 19.32 5.57 -24.66
N LEU A 225 19.24 5.74 -25.98
CA LEU A 225 18.17 6.48 -26.65
C LEU A 225 17.76 5.90 -28.02
N GLN A 226 17.87 4.60 -28.26
CA GLN A 226 16.98 4.03 -29.26
C GLN A 226 15.59 3.91 -28.63
N PRO A 227 14.54 4.53 -29.19
CA PRO A 227 13.18 4.41 -28.66
C PRO A 227 12.90 2.92 -28.47
N GLY A 228 12.52 2.54 -27.25
CA GLY A 228 12.18 1.16 -26.98
C GLY A 228 11.13 0.66 -27.98
N VAL A 229 11.09 -0.65 -28.23
CA VAL A 229 10.01 -1.20 -29.07
C VAL A 229 8.71 -1.02 -28.31
N PHE A 230 7.78 -0.23 -28.86
CA PHE A 230 6.45 -0.08 -28.27
C PHE A 230 5.70 -1.40 -28.37
N THR A 231 5.09 -1.82 -27.28
CA THR A 231 4.33 -3.07 -27.23
C THR A 231 3.19 -2.96 -26.22
N ASN A 232 2.22 -3.85 -26.38
CA ASN A 232 1.09 -4.09 -25.48
C ASN A 232 1.07 -5.52 -24.94
N GLN A 233 2.09 -6.33 -25.24
CA GLN A 233 2.17 -7.71 -24.79
C GLN A 233 2.41 -7.79 -23.28
N ILE A 234 1.81 -8.78 -22.63
CA ILE A 234 2.15 -9.14 -21.25
C ILE A 234 3.50 -9.85 -21.26
N LYS A 235 4.44 -9.42 -20.41
CA LYS A 235 5.80 -9.97 -20.34
C LYS A 235 6.13 -10.64 -19.03
N GLY A 236 5.31 -10.46 -18.00
CA GLY A 236 5.61 -10.95 -16.66
C GLY A 236 4.41 -11.04 -15.73
N ILE A 237 4.67 -11.60 -14.55
CA ILE A 237 3.79 -11.69 -13.40
C ILE A 237 4.49 -11.01 -12.24
N LEU A 238 3.79 -10.11 -11.56
CA LEU A 238 4.26 -9.44 -10.35
C LEU A 238 3.41 -9.93 -9.18
N TYR A 239 4.01 -10.62 -8.21
CA TYR A 239 3.31 -11.13 -7.03
C TYR A 239 3.30 -10.09 -5.91
N HIS A 240 2.16 -9.96 -5.25
CA HIS A 240 1.93 -9.02 -4.13
C HIS A 240 1.30 -9.72 -2.95
N ALA A 241 1.57 -9.24 -1.74
CA ALA A 241 0.70 -9.43 -0.60
C ALA A 241 -0.10 -8.14 -0.36
N SER A 242 -1.35 -8.24 0.08
CA SER A 242 -2.18 -7.04 0.32
C SER A 242 -1.70 -6.18 1.50
N GLU A 243 -0.79 -6.70 2.33
CA GLU A 243 -0.33 -6.11 3.61
C GLU A 243 -1.46 -5.64 4.51
N SER A 244 -2.61 -6.32 4.41
CA SER A 244 -3.85 -5.94 5.08
C SER A 244 -3.94 -6.59 6.47
N ASP A 245 -4.82 -6.08 7.33
CA ASP A 245 -5.13 -6.79 8.56
C ASP A 245 -5.76 -8.15 8.21
N ILE A 246 -5.34 -9.20 8.92
CA ILE A 246 -5.82 -10.56 8.68
C ILE A 246 -6.53 -11.10 9.91
N PHE A 247 -7.68 -11.74 9.68
CA PHE A 247 -8.31 -12.56 10.71
C PHE A 247 -7.59 -13.90 10.83
N ALA A 248 -7.65 -14.49 12.02
CA ALA A 248 -7.16 -15.85 12.25
C ALA A 248 -7.89 -16.83 11.31
N TYR A 249 -7.14 -17.70 10.62
CA TYR A 249 -7.69 -18.66 9.68
C TYR A 249 -8.26 -19.88 10.41
N ARG A 250 -9.49 -19.74 10.93
CA ARG A 250 -10.21 -20.78 11.68
C ARG A 250 -11.69 -20.82 11.28
N PRO A 251 -12.38 -21.97 11.40
CA PRO A 251 -13.77 -22.11 10.98
C PRO A 251 -14.71 -21.06 11.57
N GLU A 252 -14.49 -20.64 12.81
CA GLU A 252 -15.33 -19.66 13.52
C GLU A 252 -15.24 -18.26 12.91
N MET A 253 -14.12 -17.94 12.26
CA MET A 253 -13.86 -16.66 11.62
C MET A 253 -14.35 -16.61 10.16
N THR A 254 -14.95 -17.69 9.64
CA THR A 254 -15.30 -17.83 8.22
C THR A 254 -16.08 -16.64 7.68
N GLN A 255 -17.11 -16.18 8.40
CA GLN A 255 -17.94 -15.07 7.95
C GLN A 255 -17.18 -13.74 7.96
N SER A 256 -16.35 -13.50 8.98
CA SER A 256 -15.51 -12.31 9.08
C SER A 256 -14.48 -12.25 7.96
N ILE A 257 -13.82 -13.38 7.66
CA ILE A 257 -12.87 -13.47 6.54
C ILE A 257 -13.58 -13.15 5.22
N LYS A 258 -14.72 -13.80 4.93
CA LYS A 258 -15.48 -13.55 3.69
C LYS A 258 -15.90 -12.09 3.53
N GLU A 259 -16.41 -11.49 4.61
CA GLU A 259 -16.83 -10.09 4.60
C GLU A 259 -15.65 -9.15 4.38
N TYR A 260 -14.51 -9.43 5.02
CA TYR A 260 -13.28 -8.67 4.83
C TYR A 260 -12.77 -8.76 3.38
N SER A 261 -12.65 -9.97 2.82
CA SER A 261 -12.24 -10.16 1.42
C SER A 261 -13.18 -9.41 0.47
N ARG A 262 -14.49 -9.41 0.74
CA ARG A 262 -15.48 -8.66 -0.05
C ARG A 262 -15.25 -7.14 -0.01
N LEU A 263 -14.96 -6.59 1.16
CA LEU A 263 -14.65 -5.16 1.32
C LEU A 263 -13.31 -4.81 0.67
N LEU A 264 -12.30 -5.66 0.79
CA LEU A 264 -11.01 -5.49 0.16
C LEU A 264 -11.14 -5.50 -1.37
N ILE A 265 -11.84 -6.48 -1.96
CA ILE A 265 -12.12 -6.51 -3.41
C ILE A 265 -12.80 -5.21 -3.88
N ARG A 266 -13.77 -4.69 -3.11
CA ARG A 266 -14.42 -3.40 -3.43
C ARG A 266 -13.42 -2.25 -3.42
N TYR A 267 -12.51 -2.21 -2.46
CA TYR A 267 -11.44 -1.22 -2.39
C TYR A 267 -10.47 -1.34 -3.56
N LEU A 268 -9.99 -2.56 -3.85
CA LEU A 268 -9.06 -2.84 -4.95
C LEU A 268 -9.64 -2.43 -6.31
N ASN A 269 -10.91 -2.75 -6.58
CA ASN A 269 -11.60 -2.29 -7.79
C ASN A 269 -11.71 -0.76 -7.87
N LYS A 270 -12.05 -0.09 -6.76
CA LYS A 270 -12.09 1.39 -6.72
C LYS A 270 -10.71 1.98 -7.05
N LYS A 271 -9.63 1.33 -6.60
CA LYS A 271 -8.25 1.73 -6.88
C LYS A 271 -7.72 1.20 -8.22
N LYS A 272 -8.50 0.36 -8.91
CA LYS A 272 -8.11 -0.36 -10.12
C LYS A 272 -6.80 -1.12 -9.96
N ALA A 273 -6.61 -1.71 -8.76
CA ALA A 273 -5.40 -2.37 -8.35
C ALA A 273 -5.48 -3.88 -8.62
N TYR A 274 -4.36 -4.42 -9.10
CA TYR A 274 -4.15 -5.84 -9.46
C TYR A 274 -5.07 -6.37 -10.57
N HIS A 275 -4.61 -7.39 -11.28
CA HIS A 275 -5.47 -8.10 -12.24
C HIS A 275 -6.17 -9.25 -11.54
N TYR A 276 -5.46 -9.93 -10.64
CA TYR A 276 -5.97 -11.06 -9.89
C TYR A 276 -5.81 -10.83 -8.40
N PHE A 277 -6.84 -11.21 -7.64
CA PHE A 277 -6.82 -11.27 -6.18
C PHE A 277 -7.17 -12.68 -5.73
N ILE A 278 -6.40 -13.22 -4.79
CA ILE A 278 -6.59 -14.57 -4.22
C ILE A 278 -6.92 -14.44 -2.74
N ASP A 279 -8.18 -14.71 -2.40
CA ASP A 279 -8.66 -14.63 -1.02
C ASP A 279 -8.07 -15.75 -0.14
N ARG A 280 -8.27 -15.66 1.17
CA ARG A 280 -7.77 -16.67 2.13
C ARG A 280 -8.35 -18.08 1.93
N PHE A 281 -9.38 -18.26 1.11
CA PHE A 281 -9.95 -19.57 0.76
C PHE A 281 -9.46 -20.09 -0.60
N GLY A 282 -8.50 -19.41 -1.23
CA GLY A 282 -7.97 -19.78 -2.55
C GLY A 282 -8.87 -19.35 -3.71
N LYS A 283 -9.94 -18.57 -3.48
CA LYS A 283 -10.77 -18.10 -4.60
C LYS A 283 -10.04 -17.00 -5.36
N ILE A 284 -9.99 -17.18 -6.67
CA ILE A 284 -9.36 -16.23 -7.58
C ILE A 284 -10.42 -15.32 -8.17
N TYR A 285 -10.20 -14.02 -8.05
CA TYR A 285 -11.03 -12.98 -8.64
C TYR A 285 -10.23 -12.23 -9.69
N ARG A 286 -10.74 -12.17 -10.93
CA ARG A 286 -10.22 -11.22 -11.91
C ARG A 286 -10.84 -9.86 -11.65
N LEU A 287 -10.01 -8.89 -11.28
CA LEU A 287 -10.41 -7.51 -10.95
C LEU A 287 -10.28 -6.59 -12.17
N ILE A 288 -9.14 -6.63 -12.86
CA ILE A 288 -8.90 -5.87 -14.09
C ILE A 288 -8.73 -6.83 -15.26
N GLN A 289 -9.29 -6.50 -16.43
CA GLN A 289 -9.10 -7.29 -17.66
C GLN A 289 -7.61 -7.46 -18.00
N ASP A 290 -7.26 -8.64 -18.54
CA ASP A 290 -5.86 -8.98 -18.79
C ASP A 290 -5.17 -8.04 -19.79
N ASP A 291 -5.88 -7.51 -20.78
CA ASP A 291 -5.37 -6.60 -21.83
C ASP A 291 -5.33 -5.13 -21.40
N HIS A 292 -5.80 -4.84 -20.19
CA HIS A 292 -5.71 -3.54 -19.54
C HIS A 292 -4.61 -3.55 -18.48
N ALA A 293 -4.03 -2.38 -18.20
CA ALA A 293 -3.10 -2.19 -17.10
C ALA A 293 -3.86 -1.98 -15.78
N ALA A 294 -3.46 -2.69 -14.74
CA ALA A 294 -3.85 -2.40 -13.36
C ALA A 294 -2.79 -1.54 -12.65
N PHE A 295 -3.18 -0.79 -11.63
CA PHE A 295 -2.27 0.04 -10.83
C PHE A 295 -1.78 -0.74 -9.62
N HIS A 296 -0.65 -1.42 -9.76
CA HIS A 296 -0.13 -2.34 -8.74
C HIS A 296 1.38 -2.25 -8.48
N SER A 297 2.20 -1.79 -9.41
CA SER A 297 3.67 -1.86 -9.28
C SER A 297 4.34 -0.58 -8.79
N GLY A 298 3.64 0.56 -8.85
CA GLY A 298 4.24 1.88 -8.62
C GLY A 298 5.55 2.09 -9.39
N ASN A 299 6.49 2.81 -8.78
CA ASN A 299 7.85 2.91 -9.30
C ASN A 299 8.56 1.56 -9.14
N SER A 300 8.79 0.90 -10.26
CA SER A 300 9.33 -0.46 -10.29
C SER A 300 10.30 -0.64 -11.45
N ILE A 301 11.28 -1.50 -11.24
CA ILE A 301 12.31 -1.87 -12.22
C ILE A 301 12.46 -3.38 -12.21
N TRP A 302 12.46 -3.98 -13.39
CA TRP A 302 12.90 -5.36 -13.58
C TRP A 302 13.69 -5.50 -14.88
N ALA A 303 14.34 -6.65 -15.07
CA ALA A 303 14.99 -7.00 -16.31
C ALA A 303 15.04 -8.51 -16.50
N ASP A 304 14.95 -8.94 -17.75
CA ASP A 304 15.35 -10.28 -18.15
C ASP A 304 16.70 -10.22 -18.89
N ASP A 305 16.96 -11.22 -19.71
CA ASP A 305 18.18 -11.33 -20.50
C ASP A 305 18.22 -10.35 -21.66
N GLU A 306 17.06 -9.91 -22.17
CA GLU A 306 16.95 -9.10 -23.38
C GLU A 306 16.55 -7.65 -23.07
N PHE A 307 15.64 -7.44 -22.13
CA PHE A 307 14.97 -6.16 -21.92
C PHE A 307 15.01 -5.69 -20.46
N LEU A 308 14.98 -4.36 -20.31
CA LEU A 308 14.73 -3.64 -19.07
C LEU A 308 13.27 -3.16 -19.09
N TYR A 309 12.60 -3.36 -17.97
CA TYR A 309 11.23 -2.95 -17.73
C TYR A 309 11.20 -1.92 -16.62
N LEU A 310 10.52 -0.81 -16.87
CA LEU A 310 10.26 0.22 -15.87
C LEU A 310 8.76 0.51 -15.88
N ASP A 311 8.20 0.78 -14.70
CA ASP A 311 6.74 0.90 -14.49
C ASP A 311 6.01 -0.37 -14.97
N LEU A 312 6.05 -1.40 -14.12
CA LEU A 312 5.58 -2.74 -14.48
C LEU A 312 4.04 -2.84 -14.63
N ASN A 313 3.27 -1.81 -14.29
CA ASN A 313 1.80 -1.80 -14.37
C ASN A 313 1.26 -2.24 -15.74
N HIS A 314 1.90 -1.74 -16.80
CA HIS A 314 1.49 -2.05 -18.17
C HIS A 314 2.08 -3.36 -18.68
N ALA A 315 3.27 -3.74 -18.23
CA ALA A 315 4.01 -4.89 -18.77
C ALA A 315 3.69 -6.20 -18.05
N PHE A 316 3.31 -6.15 -16.78
CA PHE A 316 3.15 -7.32 -15.91
C PHE A 316 1.70 -7.49 -15.46
N ILE A 317 1.33 -8.74 -15.17
CA ILE A 317 0.09 -9.10 -14.49
C ILE A 317 0.35 -9.08 -12.98
N GLY A 318 -0.20 -8.10 -12.26
CA GLY A 318 -0.28 -8.11 -10.80
C GLY A 318 -1.22 -9.20 -10.25
N ILE A 319 -0.68 -10.12 -9.44
CA ILE A 319 -1.43 -11.10 -8.64
C ILE A 319 -1.25 -10.74 -7.16
N CYS A 320 -2.34 -10.46 -6.46
CA CYS A 320 -2.32 -10.13 -5.04
C CYS A 320 -2.89 -11.27 -4.20
N PHE A 321 -2.11 -11.76 -3.25
CA PHE A 321 -2.58 -12.65 -2.19
C PHE A 321 -3.12 -11.82 -1.03
N GLU A 322 -4.31 -12.18 -0.53
CA GLU A 322 -4.79 -11.63 0.73
C GLU A 322 -3.86 -12.08 1.87
N GLY A 323 -3.09 -11.15 2.43
CA GLY A 323 -2.03 -11.49 3.35
C GLY A 323 -1.27 -10.28 3.87
N ARG A 324 -0.22 -10.60 4.61
CA ARG A 324 0.75 -9.76 5.30
C ARG A 324 2.05 -10.54 5.49
N ASP A 325 3.18 -9.92 5.18
CA ASP A 325 4.50 -10.52 5.36
C ASP A 325 5.33 -9.80 6.43
N PHE A 326 4.84 -8.67 6.94
CA PHE A 326 5.51 -7.85 7.95
C PHE A 326 4.62 -7.60 9.15
N GLU A 327 5.18 -7.66 10.34
CA GLU A 327 4.51 -7.27 11.58
C GLU A 327 5.18 -6.07 12.24
N ALA A 328 4.37 -5.24 12.90
CA ALA A 328 4.90 -4.12 13.66
C ALA A 328 5.56 -4.62 14.94
N ILE A 329 6.81 -4.20 15.18
CA ILE A 329 7.47 -4.40 16.46
C ILE A 329 6.74 -3.53 17.48
N LYS A 330 6.22 -4.16 18.53
CA LYS A 330 5.65 -3.42 19.66
C LYS A 330 6.76 -2.57 20.28
N PRO A 331 6.54 -1.26 20.49
CA PRO A 331 7.54 -0.44 21.15
C PRO A 331 7.86 -1.09 22.51
N SER A 332 9.12 -1.47 22.68
CA SER A 332 9.66 -1.78 24.02
C SER A 332 10.13 -0.45 24.62
N ASP A 333 10.21 -0.36 25.95
CA ASP A 333 10.74 0.82 26.65
C ASP A 333 12.19 1.19 26.26
N THR A 334 12.84 0.40 25.38
CA THR A 334 14.23 0.58 24.96
C THR A 334 14.42 0.78 23.44
N SER A 335 13.36 0.71 22.62
CA SER A 335 13.51 0.94 21.19
C SER A 335 13.63 2.43 20.87
N VAL A 336 14.76 2.83 20.30
CA VAL A 336 14.93 4.14 19.66
C VAL A 336 13.89 4.23 18.55
N GLN A 337 12.83 5.02 18.77
CA GLN A 337 11.88 5.32 17.71
C GLN A 337 12.58 6.27 16.73
N HIS A 338 12.85 5.79 15.52
CA HIS A 338 13.16 6.70 14.43
C HIS A 338 11.88 7.45 14.10
N GLU A 339 11.86 8.75 14.43
CA GLU A 339 10.76 9.64 14.06
C GLU A 339 10.54 9.49 12.54
N ASN A 340 9.36 8.98 12.16
CA ASN A 340 8.89 8.78 10.78
C ASN A 340 9.21 7.46 10.07
N GLN A 341 9.69 6.41 10.76
CA GLN A 341 9.82 5.06 10.14
C GLN A 341 9.03 3.99 10.92
N PRO A 342 8.21 3.17 10.23
CA PRO A 342 7.45 2.12 10.90
C PRO A 342 8.41 1.03 11.37
N ASN A 343 8.39 0.74 12.68
CA ASN A 343 9.21 -0.33 13.23
C ASN A 343 8.56 -1.69 12.88
N ILE A 344 9.04 -2.35 11.83
CA ILE A 344 8.49 -3.61 11.31
C ILE A 344 9.56 -4.68 11.19
N VAL A 345 9.15 -5.95 11.28
CA VAL A 345 9.99 -7.12 11.01
C VAL A 345 9.29 -8.11 10.08
N PRO A 346 10.05 -8.85 9.26
CA PRO A 346 9.58 -10.02 8.55
C PRO A 346 8.85 -10.99 9.49
N MET A 347 7.66 -11.43 9.12
CA MET A 347 6.97 -12.51 9.83
C MET A 347 7.73 -13.83 9.60
N GLU A 348 7.92 -14.63 10.66
CA GLU A 348 8.57 -15.94 10.52
C GLU A 348 7.76 -16.92 9.67
N GLN A 349 6.44 -16.80 9.70
CA GLN A 349 5.50 -17.61 8.91
C GLN A 349 4.74 -16.70 7.95
N SER A 350 4.78 -17.04 6.66
CA SER A 350 3.96 -16.35 5.66
C SER A 350 2.48 -16.51 6.01
N SER A 351 1.73 -15.43 5.84
CA SER A 351 0.27 -15.45 5.98
C SER A 351 -0.44 -16.12 4.80
N ILE A 352 0.28 -16.32 3.68
CA ILE A 352 -0.20 -17.03 2.50
C ILE A 352 -0.33 -18.51 2.85
N ASN A 353 -1.56 -19.01 2.84
CA ASN A 353 -1.87 -20.39 3.24
C ASN A 353 -1.86 -21.36 2.04
N GLU A 354 -1.95 -22.66 2.33
CA GLU A 354 -1.92 -23.72 1.31
C GLU A 354 -2.98 -23.54 0.20
N ALA A 355 -4.21 -23.15 0.54
CA ALA A 355 -5.27 -22.93 -0.45
C ALA A 355 -4.89 -21.80 -1.44
N GLN A 356 -4.28 -20.73 -0.93
CA GLN A 356 -3.75 -19.65 -1.73
C GLN A 356 -2.57 -20.09 -2.59
N LEU A 357 -1.66 -20.92 -2.06
CA LEU A 357 -0.52 -21.45 -2.81
C LEU A 357 -0.96 -22.30 -4.00
N ILE A 358 -1.86 -23.27 -3.78
CA ILE A 358 -2.40 -24.14 -4.84
C ILE A 358 -3.06 -23.29 -5.94
N SER A 359 -3.91 -22.35 -5.54
CA SER A 359 -4.65 -21.50 -6.48
C SER A 359 -3.71 -20.55 -7.24
N GLY A 360 -2.74 -19.97 -6.53
CA GLY A 360 -1.71 -19.11 -7.12
C GLY A 360 -0.84 -19.86 -8.12
N LYS A 361 -0.50 -21.12 -7.85
CA LYS A 361 0.22 -22.00 -8.76
C LYS A 361 -0.58 -22.25 -10.04
N GLU A 362 -1.83 -22.69 -9.90
CA GLU A 362 -2.71 -22.99 -11.04
C GLU A 362 -2.94 -21.76 -11.92
N LEU A 363 -3.08 -20.57 -11.30
CA LEU A 363 -3.18 -19.30 -12.01
C LEU A 363 -1.87 -18.93 -12.72
N THR A 364 -0.73 -19.08 -12.03
CA THR A 364 0.60 -18.79 -12.60
C THR A 364 0.87 -19.66 -13.82
N ASP A 365 0.60 -20.96 -13.72
CA ASP A 365 0.77 -21.92 -14.81
C ASP A 365 -0.05 -21.52 -16.03
N TRP A 366 -1.33 -21.23 -15.83
CA TRP A 366 -2.22 -20.81 -16.91
C TRP A 366 -1.76 -19.49 -17.55
N LEU A 367 -1.36 -18.49 -16.77
CA LEU A 367 -0.85 -17.21 -17.28
C LEU A 367 0.43 -17.41 -18.10
N ARG A 368 1.36 -18.23 -17.58
CA ARG A 368 2.63 -18.54 -18.27
C ARG A 368 2.39 -19.26 -19.59
N VAL A 369 1.47 -20.22 -19.64
CA VAL A 369 1.10 -20.92 -20.88
C VAL A 369 0.38 -19.98 -21.86
N LYS A 370 -0.64 -19.25 -21.39
CA LYS A 370 -1.47 -18.36 -22.22
C LYS A 370 -0.67 -17.24 -22.86
N TYR A 371 0.23 -16.62 -22.08
CA TYR A 371 0.97 -15.43 -22.51
C TYR A 371 2.44 -15.68 -22.82
N LYS A 372 2.91 -16.95 -22.71
CA LYS A 372 4.31 -17.34 -22.91
C LYS A 372 5.27 -16.55 -22.00
N ILE A 373 4.88 -16.39 -20.74
CA ILE A 373 5.66 -15.62 -19.77
C ILE A 373 6.83 -16.49 -19.28
N PRO A 374 8.09 -16.05 -19.45
CA PRO A 374 9.24 -16.77 -18.95
C PRO A 374 9.29 -16.71 -17.42
N GLN A 375 9.87 -17.73 -16.78
CA GLN A 375 10.01 -17.74 -15.32
C GLN A 375 10.83 -16.55 -14.78
N ASN A 376 11.76 -16.03 -15.60
CA ASN A 376 12.56 -14.85 -15.25
C ASN A 376 11.74 -13.58 -15.03
N ASN A 377 10.52 -13.53 -15.56
CA ASN A 377 9.59 -12.42 -15.37
C ASN A 377 8.44 -12.77 -14.41
N CYS A 378 8.58 -13.81 -13.59
CA CYS A 378 7.66 -14.12 -12.49
C CYS A 378 8.32 -13.71 -11.17
N VAL A 379 7.96 -12.55 -10.63
CA VAL A 379 8.76 -11.89 -9.59
C VAL A 379 7.91 -11.30 -8.46
N PRO A 380 8.37 -11.32 -7.21
CA PRO A 380 7.71 -10.60 -6.13
C PRO A 380 7.90 -9.08 -6.24
N HIS A 381 6.92 -8.32 -5.77
CA HIS A 381 6.94 -6.86 -5.84
C HIS A 381 8.08 -6.23 -5.05
N GLY A 382 8.38 -6.74 -3.85
CA GLY A 382 9.47 -6.24 -3.01
C GLY A 382 10.84 -6.19 -3.71
N LEU A 383 11.08 -7.05 -4.71
CA LEU A 383 12.34 -7.09 -5.47
C LEU A 383 12.38 -6.06 -6.60
N ALA A 384 11.22 -5.69 -7.13
CA ALA A 384 11.10 -4.76 -8.24
C ALA A 384 10.85 -3.31 -7.77
N SER A 385 10.34 -3.13 -6.56
CA SER A 385 9.96 -1.83 -6.02
C SER A 385 11.16 -0.94 -5.70
N VAL A 386 11.13 0.30 -6.18
CA VAL A 386 12.24 1.24 -5.99
C VAL A 386 11.74 2.65 -5.63
N ASN A 387 12.56 3.37 -4.88
CA ASN A 387 12.46 4.81 -4.75
C ASN A 387 13.35 5.43 -5.84
N PRO A 388 12.75 6.00 -6.91
CA PRO A 388 13.54 6.56 -7.97
C PRO A 388 14.30 7.79 -7.50
N TYR A 389 13.84 8.60 -6.56
CA TYR A 389 14.52 9.86 -6.21
C TYR A 389 15.82 9.60 -5.45
N ASP A 390 15.77 8.74 -4.44
CA ASP A 390 16.92 8.42 -3.59
C ASP A 390 17.76 7.26 -4.15
N ARG A 391 17.32 6.65 -5.26
CA ARG A 391 17.96 5.49 -5.90
C ARG A 391 18.07 4.30 -4.94
N LEU A 392 17.02 4.08 -4.16
CA LEU A 392 16.92 2.98 -3.21
C LEU A 392 16.01 1.87 -3.73
N ILE A 393 16.37 0.62 -3.48
CA ILE A 393 15.47 -0.53 -3.62
C ILE A 393 14.55 -0.65 -2.39
N GLY A 394 13.52 -1.48 -2.46
CA GLY A 394 12.70 -1.84 -1.29
C GLY A 394 11.74 -0.72 -0.85
N HIS A 395 11.21 0.07 -1.80
CA HIS A 395 10.24 1.12 -1.46
C HIS A 395 8.91 0.55 -0.95
N HIS A 396 8.45 -0.54 -1.57
CA HIS A 396 7.45 -1.45 -1.04
C HIS A 396 8.13 -2.77 -0.68
N LEU A 397 7.66 -3.41 0.40
CA LEU A 397 8.29 -4.59 0.98
C LEU A 397 7.40 -5.84 0.90
N ASP A 398 6.20 -5.78 0.34
CA ASP A 398 5.36 -6.98 0.22
C ASP A 398 6.07 -8.06 -0.60
N LEU A 399 6.06 -9.29 -0.07
CA LEU A 399 6.81 -10.44 -0.58
C LEU A 399 8.31 -10.16 -0.85
N SER A 400 8.90 -9.23 -0.11
CA SER A 400 10.36 -9.03 -0.09
C SER A 400 11.11 -10.13 0.66
N HIS A 401 10.41 -11.08 1.28
CA HIS A 401 10.98 -12.32 1.81
C HIS A 401 9.90 -13.40 1.77
N GLY A 402 10.32 -14.67 1.88
CA GLY A 402 9.41 -15.79 2.13
C GLY A 402 8.49 -16.18 0.96
N PHE A 403 8.63 -15.60 -0.23
CA PHE A 403 7.87 -16.07 -1.39
C PHE A 403 8.28 -17.51 -1.75
N PRO A 404 7.32 -18.45 -1.88
CA PRO A 404 7.61 -19.88 -2.00
C PRO A 404 7.90 -20.29 -3.46
N PHE A 405 9.01 -19.82 -4.02
CA PHE A 405 9.40 -20.09 -5.41
C PHE A 405 9.39 -21.57 -5.80
N ASP A 406 9.85 -22.46 -4.91
CA ASP A 406 9.87 -23.90 -5.15
C ASP A 406 8.47 -24.48 -5.34
N PHE A 407 7.48 -24.01 -4.56
CA PHE A 407 6.08 -24.41 -4.74
C PHE A 407 5.54 -23.98 -6.11
N PHE A 408 5.97 -22.80 -6.58
CA PHE A 408 5.64 -22.26 -7.90
C PHE A 408 6.46 -22.88 -9.03
N GLU A 409 7.43 -23.72 -8.71
CA GLU A 409 8.37 -24.36 -9.65
C GLU A 409 8.99 -23.34 -10.62
N ILE A 410 9.42 -22.23 -10.03
CA ILE A 410 10.18 -21.17 -10.69
C ILE A 410 11.44 -20.90 -9.87
N SER A 411 12.49 -20.43 -10.52
CA SER A 411 13.76 -20.07 -9.88
C SER A 411 13.59 -19.04 -8.76
N ASN A 412 14.34 -19.19 -7.67
CA ASN A 412 14.35 -18.27 -6.53
C ASN A 412 14.94 -16.89 -6.89
N LYS A 413 14.07 -15.87 -6.97
CA LYS A 413 14.51 -14.51 -7.34
C LYS A 413 15.26 -13.77 -6.24
N TYR A 414 15.19 -14.22 -4.98
CA TYR A 414 16.03 -13.64 -3.91
C TYR A 414 17.52 -13.94 -4.11
N GLU A 415 17.86 -14.95 -4.91
CA GLU A 415 19.24 -15.36 -5.20
C GLU A 415 19.81 -14.71 -6.47
N GLU A 416 18.95 -14.10 -7.28
CA GLU A 416 19.34 -13.51 -8.56
C GLU A 416 19.81 -12.05 -8.39
N PRO A 417 20.80 -11.60 -9.19
CA PRO A 417 21.24 -10.22 -9.16
C PRO A 417 20.11 -9.22 -9.43
N ILE A 418 19.89 -8.28 -8.51
CA ILE A 418 18.81 -7.29 -8.60
C ILE A 418 19.06 -6.30 -9.75
N PRO A 419 18.19 -6.22 -10.77
CA PRO A 419 18.40 -5.37 -11.95
C PRO A 419 18.54 -3.88 -11.63
N ALA A 420 17.80 -3.36 -10.66
CA ALA A 420 17.91 -1.96 -10.24
C ALA A 420 19.34 -1.62 -9.79
N ILE A 421 20.02 -2.55 -9.12
CA ILE A 421 21.42 -2.41 -8.72
C ILE A 421 22.31 -2.56 -9.95
N THR A 422 22.27 -3.70 -10.66
CA THR A 422 23.25 -4.02 -11.71
C THR A 422 23.17 -3.13 -12.95
N GLU A 423 21.99 -2.63 -13.29
CA GLU A 423 21.73 -1.89 -14.52
C GLU A 423 21.60 -0.38 -14.32
N PHE A 424 21.27 0.05 -13.09
CA PHE A 424 21.00 1.45 -12.77
C PHE A 424 21.75 1.99 -11.54
N GLY A 425 22.50 1.15 -10.82
CA GLY A 425 23.35 1.57 -9.71
C GLY A 425 22.56 2.01 -8.46
N PHE A 426 21.35 1.48 -8.29
CA PHE A 426 20.58 1.65 -7.05
C PHE A 426 21.29 0.98 -5.87
N THR A 427 20.94 1.40 -4.67
CA THR A 427 21.46 0.88 -3.40
C THR A 427 20.31 0.60 -2.43
N TYR A 428 20.62 0.29 -1.18
CA TYR A 428 19.70 0.23 -0.06
C TYR A 428 20.27 1.05 1.10
N ASP A 429 19.44 1.39 2.09
CA ASP A 429 19.81 2.18 3.26
C ASP A 429 19.87 1.32 4.53
N ASN A 430 20.26 1.92 5.67
CA ASN A 430 20.36 1.22 6.94
C ASN A 430 19.01 0.72 7.44
N TYR A 431 17.93 1.46 7.18
CA TYR A 431 16.58 1.04 7.55
C TYR A 431 16.21 -0.29 6.88
N PHE A 432 16.51 -0.43 5.60
CA PHE A 432 16.35 -1.70 4.89
C PHE A 432 17.17 -2.83 5.54
N VAL A 433 18.42 -2.57 5.93
CA VAL A 433 19.27 -3.56 6.64
C VAL A 433 18.67 -3.96 7.99
N GLU A 434 18.15 -2.99 8.74
CA GLU A 434 17.56 -3.19 10.07
C GLU A 434 16.29 -4.03 10.01
N ILE A 435 15.39 -3.75 9.06
CA ILE A 435 14.16 -4.54 8.85
C ILE A 435 14.50 -6.03 8.69
N PHE A 436 15.50 -6.35 7.87
CA PHE A 436 15.94 -7.72 7.62
C PHE A 436 16.94 -8.24 8.65
N GLN A 437 17.22 -7.49 9.73
CA GLN A 437 18.16 -7.87 10.80
C GLN A 437 19.54 -8.28 10.23
N GLY A 438 19.99 -7.57 9.20
CA GLY A 438 21.24 -7.86 8.49
C GLY A 438 21.19 -9.05 7.51
N LYS A 439 20.10 -9.82 7.45
CA LYS A 439 19.93 -10.96 6.55
C LYS A 439 19.34 -10.53 5.21
N LEU A 440 20.14 -9.81 4.43
CA LEU A 440 19.75 -9.35 3.10
C LEU A 440 19.68 -10.50 2.07
N TRP A 441 19.00 -10.26 0.96
CA TRP A 441 18.94 -11.19 -0.17
C TRP A 441 20.34 -11.47 -0.73
N SER A 442 20.66 -12.73 -1.00
CA SER A 442 21.94 -13.11 -1.63
C SER A 442 22.11 -12.47 -3.01
N GLY A 443 21.01 -12.20 -3.72
CA GLY A 443 20.95 -11.45 -4.97
C GLY A 443 21.50 -10.02 -4.87
N ILE A 444 21.42 -9.37 -3.71
CA ILE A 444 22.04 -8.05 -3.49
C ILE A 444 23.56 -8.17 -3.52
N ALA A 445 24.13 -9.12 -2.77
CA ALA A 445 25.58 -9.36 -2.77
C ALA A 445 26.10 -9.76 -4.16
N ALA A 446 25.33 -10.58 -4.89
CA ALA A 446 25.64 -10.95 -6.27
C ALA A 446 25.64 -9.73 -7.21
N ALA A 447 24.67 -8.82 -7.06
CA ALA A 447 24.60 -7.58 -7.82
C ALA A 447 25.79 -6.65 -7.52
N GLU A 448 26.20 -6.52 -6.26
CA GLU A 448 27.36 -5.72 -5.87
C GLU A 448 28.67 -6.25 -6.44
N LYS A 449 28.84 -7.58 -6.46
CA LYS A 449 29.98 -8.22 -7.12
C LYS A 449 30.02 -7.91 -8.61
N ILE A 450 28.87 -7.91 -9.28
CA ILE A 450 28.76 -7.54 -10.70
C ILE A 450 29.14 -6.08 -10.93
N ILE A 451 28.67 -5.15 -10.10
CA ILE A 451 29.06 -3.73 -10.19
C ILE A 451 30.56 -3.58 -10.01
N THR A 452 31.14 -4.22 -9.00
CA THR A 452 32.58 -4.16 -8.70
C THR A 452 33.41 -4.68 -9.87
N MET A 453 33.05 -5.83 -10.41
CA MET A 453 33.72 -6.41 -11.59
C MET A 453 33.61 -5.48 -12.81
N ARG A 454 32.42 -4.93 -13.09
CA ARG A 454 32.20 -4.03 -14.23
C ARG A 454 32.93 -2.69 -14.06
N ALA A 455 33.02 -2.15 -12.85
CA ALA A 455 33.78 -0.94 -12.53
C ALA A 455 35.28 -1.16 -12.73
N ASN A 456 35.82 -2.26 -12.20
CA ASN A 456 37.22 -2.65 -12.37
C ASN A 456 37.57 -2.86 -13.85
N GLY A 457 36.71 -3.53 -14.61
CA GLY A 457 36.88 -3.71 -16.06
C GLY A 457 36.89 -2.40 -16.86
N LYS A 458 36.39 -1.30 -16.28
CA LYS A 458 36.46 0.06 -16.85
C LYS A 458 37.49 0.96 -16.17
N LEU A 459 38.36 0.39 -15.32
CA LEU A 459 39.40 1.12 -14.58
C LEU A 459 38.85 2.33 -13.80
N MET A 460 37.70 2.17 -13.14
CA MET A 460 37.05 3.21 -12.37
C MET A 460 36.64 2.73 -10.99
N SER A 461 36.44 3.67 -10.06
CA SER A 461 35.87 3.37 -8.75
C SER A 461 34.42 2.88 -8.90
N VAL A 462 33.96 2.06 -7.95
CA VAL A 462 32.56 1.61 -7.88
C VAL A 462 31.60 2.81 -7.78
N VAL A 463 31.99 3.84 -7.02
CA VAL A 463 31.20 5.06 -6.84
C VAL A 463 31.00 5.79 -8.16
N ASP A 464 32.06 5.97 -8.95
CA ASP A 464 31.96 6.66 -10.24
C ASP A 464 31.21 5.81 -11.27
N TYR A 465 31.39 4.48 -11.23
CA TYR A 465 30.59 3.59 -12.08
C TYR A 465 29.10 3.68 -11.75
N ARG A 466 28.71 3.69 -10.47
CA ARG A 466 27.32 3.91 -10.06
C ARG A 466 26.78 5.26 -10.53
N LYS A 467 27.57 6.34 -10.52
CA LYS A 467 27.14 7.63 -11.08
C LYS A 467 26.78 7.53 -12.56
N ILE A 468 27.56 6.78 -13.35
CA ILE A 468 27.26 6.52 -14.76
C ILE A 468 25.92 5.77 -14.91
N LEU A 469 25.71 4.71 -14.14
CA LEU A 469 24.46 3.95 -14.16
C LEU A 469 23.25 4.78 -13.70
N ASN A 470 23.42 5.61 -12.68
CA ASN A 470 22.39 6.54 -12.22
C ASN A 470 22.06 7.62 -13.27
N GLY A 471 23.07 8.06 -14.02
CA GLY A 471 22.89 8.93 -15.19
C GLY A 471 22.05 8.26 -16.27
N LYS A 472 22.32 6.98 -16.55
CA LYS A 472 21.53 6.14 -17.47
C LYS A 472 20.06 6.06 -17.01
N PHE A 473 19.82 5.75 -15.74
CA PHE A 473 18.45 5.72 -15.20
C PHE A 473 17.75 7.07 -15.34
N LYS A 474 18.41 8.17 -14.96
CA LYS A 474 17.83 9.52 -15.01
C LYS A 474 17.32 9.86 -16.41
N GLN A 475 18.10 9.56 -17.44
CA GLN A 475 17.72 9.81 -18.83
C GLN A 475 16.46 9.03 -19.23
N ILE A 476 16.41 7.72 -18.95
CA ILE A 476 15.26 6.87 -19.27
C ILE A 476 14.02 7.31 -18.48
N PHE A 477 14.18 7.57 -17.17
CA PHE A 477 13.10 7.96 -16.29
C PHE A 477 12.47 9.30 -16.68
N THR A 478 13.28 10.30 -17.03
CA THR A 478 12.79 11.58 -17.55
C THR A 478 12.07 11.39 -18.88
N TRP A 479 12.67 10.64 -19.82
CA TRP A 479 12.04 10.38 -21.12
C TRP A 479 10.66 9.71 -21.00
N MET A 480 10.52 8.73 -20.09
CA MET A 480 9.23 8.07 -19.85
C MET A 480 8.20 9.04 -19.27
N LYS A 481 8.59 9.88 -18.30
CA LYS A 481 7.69 10.90 -17.73
C LYS A 481 7.15 11.84 -18.81
N ASP A 482 8.01 12.28 -19.72
CA ASP A 482 7.61 13.16 -20.82
C ASP A 482 6.63 12.46 -21.77
N LYS A 483 6.88 11.19 -22.11
CA LYS A 483 5.97 10.40 -22.97
C LYS A 483 4.62 10.12 -22.32
N THR A 484 4.58 9.85 -21.02
CA THR A 484 3.33 9.64 -20.29
C THR A 484 2.54 10.95 -20.18
N ALA A 485 3.20 12.08 -19.93
CA ALA A 485 2.56 13.40 -19.90
C ALA A 485 1.89 13.73 -21.24
N VAL A 486 2.57 13.49 -22.37
CA VAL A 486 2.00 13.69 -23.71
C VAL A 486 0.77 12.80 -23.95
N ARG A 487 0.77 11.54 -23.47
CA ARG A 487 -0.41 10.66 -23.59
C ARG A 487 -1.60 11.17 -22.77
N SER A 488 -1.35 11.67 -21.55
CA SER A 488 -2.41 12.18 -20.69
C SER A 488 -3.08 13.45 -21.23
N GLN A 489 -2.39 14.23 -22.08
CA GLN A 489 -2.95 15.43 -22.71
C GLN A 489 -3.82 15.15 -23.95
N GLY A 490 -3.76 13.93 -24.50
CA GLY A 490 -4.55 13.50 -25.66
C GLY A 490 -5.82 12.70 -25.31
N LEU A 491 -6.06 12.42 -24.03
CA LEU A 491 -7.27 11.77 -23.53
C LEU A 491 -8.21 12.84 -22.96
N PRO A 492 -9.54 12.77 -23.23
CA PRO A 492 -10.50 13.63 -22.54
C PRO A 492 -10.32 13.45 -21.03
N THR A 493 -10.15 14.56 -20.31
CA THR A 493 -10.06 14.57 -18.86
C THR A 493 -11.34 13.98 -18.28
N ALA A 494 -11.30 12.70 -17.92
CA ALA A 494 -12.25 12.13 -16.98
C ALA A 494 -11.91 12.74 -15.62
N ASP A 495 -12.87 13.47 -15.05
CA ASP A 495 -12.77 14.13 -13.75
C ASP A 495 -12.11 13.21 -12.72
N GLN A 496 -10.90 13.59 -12.30
CA GLN A 496 -10.33 13.05 -11.08
C GLN A 496 -11.14 13.64 -9.91
N PRO A 497 -11.76 12.82 -9.03
CA PRO A 497 -12.37 13.37 -7.84
C PRO A 497 -11.25 13.86 -6.93
N GLY A 498 -11.31 15.17 -6.63
CA GLY A 498 -10.42 15.84 -5.70
C GLY A 498 -10.40 15.14 -4.33
N THR A 499 -9.17 15.04 -3.82
CA THR A 499 -8.72 14.93 -2.41
C THR A 499 -9.74 14.51 -1.36
#